data_AF-A0A1D2A3C9-F1
#
_entry.id   AF-A0A1D2A3C9-F1
#
_cell.length_a   1.000
_cell.length_b   1.000
_cell.length_c   1.000
_cell.angle_alpha   90.00
_cell.angle_beta   90.00
_cell.angle_gamma   90.00
#
_symmetry.space_group_name_H-M   'P 1'
#
loop_
_entity.id
_entity.type
_entity.pdbx_description
1 polymer ?
#
loop_
_entity_poly.entity_id
_entity_poly.type
_entity_poly.pdbx_seq_one_letter_code
_entity_poly.pdbx_strand_id
1 'polypeptide(L)'
;MNSCSEAAEDLLALQACYPEAGALVLTPAEEQALVLQSKTGLAGELGATLHIPDVLASGEPISLNISLPIAYPREGPSLTVHSAAPRDVTAELQAVVKTTAEASQGLPCLLACVAALVAAAQDLQSSTEQQKDENPVEADARSVKAPESPDPMCCRLFWFHHIKSLTKRKVIVQEAKNLEIGGFSKPGFPGVIVAEGSLAALEGYTATLRALRWSAMAVRGEEAGGLTRRLPLPLREVAGEGMGELASLCRGAGVEALFLSALKLPTV
;
A
#
# COMPACT_ATOMS: atom_id res chain seq x y z
N MET A 1 -25.28 11.53 -25.12
CA MET A 1 -26.49 11.48 -24.28
C MET A 1 -26.33 10.26 -23.40
N ASN A 2 -26.27 10.44 -22.07
CA ASN A 2 -26.44 9.43 -20.98
C ASN A 2 -25.57 9.63 -19.72
N SER A 3 -24.75 10.69 -19.58
CA SER A 3 -23.98 10.85 -18.32
C SER A 3 -24.84 11.18 -17.09
N CYS A 4 -26.07 11.67 -17.29
CA CYS A 4 -26.97 12.04 -16.19
C CYS A 4 -27.59 10.84 -15.46
N SER A 5 -27.59 9.62 -16.05
CA SER A 5 -28.01 8.40 -15.34
C SER A 5 -26.88 7.81 -14.51
N GLU A 6 -25.63 7.99 -14.93
CA GLU A 6 -24.47 7.31 -14.35
C GLU A 6 -24.19 7.74 -12.90
N ALA A 7 -24.39 9.01 -12.55
CA ALA A 7 -24.23 9.49 -11.18
C ALA A 7 -25.25 8.87 -10.22
N ALA A 8 -26.52 8.81 -10.63
CA ALA A 8 -27.58 8.20 -9.85
C ALA A 8 -27.40 6.69 -9.76
N GLU A 9 -27.02 6.03 -10.86
CA GLU A 9 -26.75 4.59 -10.90
C GLU A 9 -25.58 4.19 -10.00
N ASP A 10 -24.48 4.97 -9.98
CA ASP A 10 -23.32 4.64 -9.13
C ASP A 10 -23.63 4.85 -7.63
N LEU A 11 -24.44 5.87 -7.28
CA LEU A 11 -24.93 6.03 -5.90
C LEU A 11 -25.90 4.90 -5.49
N LEU A 12 -26.78 4.46 -6.38
CA LEU A 12 -27.68 3.33 -6.12
C LEU A 12 -26.90 2.01 -5.98
N ALA A 13 -25.86 1.82 -6.80
CA ALA A 13 -24.95 0.69 -6.66
C ALA A 13 -24.23 0.71 -5.30
N LEU A 14 -23.77 1.89 -4.88
CA LEU A 14 -23.19 2.08 -3.56
C LEU A 14 -24.20 1.76 -2.43
N GLN A 15 -25.43 2.25 -2.55
CA GLN A 15 -26.51 1.94 -1.58
C GLN A 15 -26.81 0.44 -1.51
N ALA A 16 -26.78 -0.28 -2.64
CA ALA A 16 -27.00 -1.72 -2.68
C ALA A 16 -25.87 -2.50 -1.97
N CYS A 17 -24.62 -2.02 -2.05
CA CYS A 17 -23.48 -2.62 -1.34
C CYS A 17 -23.47 -2.30 0.16
N TYR A 18 -24.13 -1.22 0.58
CA TYR A 18 -24.24 -0.78 1.98
C TYR A 18 -25.72 -0.65 2.38
N PRO A 19 -26.46 -1.77 2.50
CA PRO A 19 -27.91 -1.76 2.69
C PRO A 19 -28.35 -1.37 4.11
N GLU A 20 -27.41 -1.29 5.06
CA GLU A 20 -27.68 -0.96 6.46
C GLU A 20 -28.32 0.42 6.59
N ALA A 21 -29.32 0.53 7.46
CA ALA A 21 -30.03 1.79 7.67
C ALA A 21 -29.08 2.86 8.23
N GLY A 22 -28.92 3.96 7.49
CA GLY A 22 -27.99 5.04 7.86
C GLY A 22 -26.55 4.83 7.38
N ALA A 23 -26.25 3.79 6.60
CA ALA A 23 -24.94 3.64 5.97
C ALA A 23 -24.73 4.66 4.86
N LEU A 24 -25.70 4.88 3.97
CA LEU A 24 -25.70 5.98 3.01
C LEU A 24 -26.74 7.02 3.43
N VAL A 25 -26.28 8.21 3.80
CA VAL A 25 -27.12 9.33 4.25
C VAL A 25 -27.19 10.38 3.15
N LEU A 26 -28.40 10.71 2.74
CA LEU A 26 -28.72 11.81 1.84
C LEU A 26 -29.58 12.82 2.60
N THR A 27 -29.43 14.10 2.28
CA THR A 27 -30.37 15.13 2.71
C THR A 27 -31.71 14.96 1.96
N PRO A 28 -32.83 15.48 2.49
CA PRO A 28 -34.11 15.39 1.80
C PRO A 28 -34.12 15.98 0.38
N ALA A 29 -33.25 16.96 0.12
CA ALA A 29 -33.06 17.54 -1.21
C ALA A 29 -32.33 16.58 -2.15
N GLU A 30 -31.28 15.91 -1.67
CA GLU A 30 -30.51 14.92 -2.43
C GLU A 30 -31.32 13.66 -2.72
N GLU A 31 -32.17 13.21 -1.78
CA GLU A 31 -33.10 12.08 -2.01
C GLU A 31 -34.07 12.40 -3.16
N GLN A 32 -34.66 13.60 -3.15
CA GLN A 32 -35.54 14.04 -4.23
C GLN A 32 -34.79 14.16 -5.55
N ALA A 33 -33.57 14.70 -5.53
CA ALA A 33 -32.71 14.81 -6.70
C ALA A 33 -32.34 13.43 -7.27
N LEU A 34 -32.01 12.45 -6.43
CA LEU A 34 -31.69 11.08 -6.83
C LEU A 34 -32.89 10.38 -7.49
N VAL A 35 -34.09 10.53 -6.91
CA VAL A 35 -35.34 9.98 -7.49
C VAL A 35 -35.68 10.65 -8.82
N LEU A 36 -35.47 11.96 -8.94
CA LEU A 36 -35.70 12.68 -10.19
C LEU A 36 -34.67 12.27 -11.25
N GLN A 37 -33.38 12.21 -10.90
CA GLN A 37 -32.31 11.84 -11.82
C GLN A 37 -32.45 10.42 -12.34
N SER A 38 -32.75 9.45 -11.47
CA SER A 38 -32.98 8.05 -11.87
C SER A 38 -34.17 7.86 -12.82
N LYS A 39 -35.19 8.73 -12.74
CA LYS A 39 -36.39 8.63 -13.59
C LYS A 39 -36.36 9.50 -14.84
N THR A 40 -35.72 10.66 -14.78
CA THR A 40 -35.83 11.72 -15.80
C THR A 40 -34.51 12.14 -16.42
N GLY A 41 -33.37 11.74 -15.83
CA GLY A 41 -32.03 12.12 -16.31
C GLY A 41 -31.72 13.62 -16.21
N LEU A 42 -32.48 14.40 -15.43
CA LEU A 42 -32.28 15.84 -15.22
C LEU A 42 -31.17 16.10 -14.19
N ALA A 43 -30.02 16.59 -14.65
CA ALA A 43 -28.81 16.68 -13.83
C ALA A 43 -28.76 17.89 -12.89
N GLY A 44 -28.46 17.60 -11.63
CA GLY A 44 -27.93 18.52 -10.62
C GLY A 44 -26.78 17.84 -9.88
N GLU A 45 -26.02 18.59 -9.09
CA GLU A 45 -25.02 18.00 -8.20
C GLU A 45 -25.71 17.05 -7.21
N LEU A 46 -25.13 15.87 -7.00
CA LEU A 46 -25.61 14.89 -6.02
C LEU A 46 -24.59 14.74 -4.91
N GLY A 47 -25.01 14.99 -3.67
CA GLY A 47 -24.22 14.71 -2.49
C GLY A 47 -24.72 13.49 -1.72
N ALA A 48 -23.83 12.82 -1.00
CA ALA A 48 -24.15 11.77 -0.05
C ALA A 48 -23.03 11.61 0.98
N THR A 49 -23.37 11.12 2.17
CA THR A 49 -22.37 10.70 3.17
C THR A 49 -22.48 9.20 3.39
N LEU A 50 -21.38 8.48 3.16
CA LEU A 50 -21.28 7.05 3.44
C LEU A 50 -20.58 6.82 4.78
N HIS A 51 -21.27 6.21 5.73
CA HIS A 51 -20.71 5.68 6.97
C HIS A 51 -20.29 4.22 6.78
N ILE A 52 -19.05 3.89 7.13
CA ILE A 52 -18.48 2.55 6.96
C ILE A 52 -18.20 1.98 8.38
N PRO A 53 -19.20 1.36 9.03
CA PRO A 53 -19.08 0.94 10.43
C PRO A 53 -18.03 -0.16 10.65
N ASP A 54 -17.81 -1.02 9.66
CA ASP A 54 -16.88 -2.16 9.73
C ASP A 54 -15.40 -1.74 9.59
N VAL A 55 -15.16 -0.45 9.33
CA VAL A 55 -13.82 0.09 9.10
C VAL A 55 -13.55 1.17 10.13
N LEU A 56 -12.70 0.83 11.10
CA LEU A 56 -12.34 1.70 12.20
C LEU A 56 -10.97 2.32 11.96
N ALA A 57 -10.86 3.64 12.11
CA ALA A 57 -9.58 4.31 12.23
C ALA A 57 -9.43 4.81 13.68
N SER A 58 -8.40 4.35 14.39
CA SER A 58 -8.20 4.67 15.81
C SER A 58 -9.39 4.31 16.73
N GLY A 59 -10.15 3.27 16.36
CA GLY A 59 -11.29 2.77 17.15
C GLY A 59 -12.64 3.43 16.84
N GLU A 60 -12.69 4.41 15.95
CA GLU A 60 -13.93 5.04 15.48
C GLU A 60 -14.19 4.77 14.00
N PRO A 61 -15.46 4.64 13.57
CA PRO A 61 -15.81 4.36 12.19
C PRO A 61 -15.47 5.52 11.26
N ILE A 62 -15.07 5.18 10.04
CA ILE A 62 -14.76 6.16 8.98
C ILE A 62 -16.06 6.57 8.27
N SER A 63 -16.12 7.82 7.84
CA SER A 63 -17.14 8.29 6.90
C SER A 63 -16.52 8.94 5.67
N LEU A 64 -17.20 8.81 4.54
CA LEU A 64 -16.82 9.38 3.25
C LEU A 64 -17.91 10.32 2.77
N ASN A 65 -17.59 11.60 2.63
CA ASN A 65 -18.46 12.58 1.99
C ASN A 65 -18.22 12.54 0.48
N ILE A 66 -19.31 12.46 -0.28
CA ILE A 66 -19.36 12.28 -1.72
C ILE A 66 -20.10 13.48 -2.31
N SER A 67 -19.49 14.17 -3.27
CA SER A 67 -20.16 15.13 -4.14
C SER A 67 -19.86 14.76 -5.60
N LEU A 68 -20.94 14.57 -6.37
CA LEU A 68 -20.91 14.20 -7.78
C LEU A 68 -21.27 15.42 -8.63
N PRO A 69 -20.33 15.95 -9.46
CA PRO A 69 -20.64 17.05 -10.35
C PRO A 69 -21.62 16.62 -11.44
N ILE A 70 -22.32 17.59 -12.03
CA ILE A 70 -23.25 17.38 -13.16
C ILE A 70 -22.59 16.65 -14.34
N ALA A 71 -21.28 16.84 -14.52
CA ALA A 71 -20.50 16.24 -15.59
C ALA A 71 -19.95 14.83 -15.25
N TYR A 72 -20.24 14.28 -14.07
CA TYR A 72 -19.83 12.93 -13.69
C TYR A 72 -20.30 11.88 -14.71
N PRO A 73 -19.46 10.87 -15.05
CA PRO A 73 -18.10 10.60 -14.55
C PRO A 73 -16.97 11.27 -15.35
N ARG A 74 -17.30 12.15 -16.31
CA ARG A 74 -16.28 12.87 -17.12
C ARG A 74 -15.47 13.82 -16.25
N GLU A 75 -16.14 14.50 -15.34
CA GLU A 75 -15.50 15.16 -14.21
C GLU A 75 -15.55 14.21 -13.00
N GLY A 76 -14.42 14.08 -12.30
CA GLY A 76 -14.31 13.17 -11.16
C GLY A 76 -15.16 13.62 -9.96
N PRO A 77 -15.45 12.71 -9.02
CA PRO A 77 -16.17 13.05 -7.81
C PRO A 77 -15.27 13.84 -6.84
N SER A 78 -15.89 14.71 -6.05
CA SER A 78 -15.25 15.29 -4.86
C SER A 78 -15.50 14.36 -3.67
N LEU A 79 -14.42 13.75 -3.19
CA LEU A 79 -14.47 12.74 -2.12
C LEU A 79 -13.67 13.22 -0.92
N THR A 80 -14.29 13.27 0.26
CA THR A 80 -13.61 13.70 1.50
C THR A 80 -13.76 12.64 2.59
N VAL A 81 -12.62 12.15 3.10
CA VAL A 81 -12.56 11.17 4.18
C VAL A 81 -12.58 11.89 5.52
N HIS A 82 -13.51 11.50 6.37
CA HIS A 82 -13.60 11.93 7.76
C HIS A 82 -13.35 10.74 8.69
N SER A 83 -12.37 10.88 9.57
CA SER A 83 -12.05 9.90 10.60
C SER A 83 -11.53 10.60 11.86
N ALA A 84 -11.66 9.95 13.02
CA ALA A 84 -11.07 10.44 14.27
C ALA A 84 -9.57 10.12 14.39
N ALA A 85 -8.99 9.46 13.39
CA ALA A 85 -7.59 9.11 13.40
C ALA A 85 -6.67 10.33 13.25
N PRO A 86 -5.38 10.20 13.61
CA PRO A 86 -4.38 11.23 13.39
C PRO A 86 -4.40 11.82 11.98
N ARG A 87 -4.00 13.09 11.85
CA ARG A 87 -4.09 13.84 10.58
C ARG A 87 -3.33 13.20 9.44
N ASP A 88 -2.20 12.57 9.73
CA ASP A 88 -1.38 11.80 8.79
C ASP A 88 -2.11 10.56 8.28
N VAL A 89 -2.82 9.82 9.16
CA VAL A 89 -3.68 8.69 8.79
C VAL A 89 -4.82 9.15 7.90
N THR A 90 -5.52 10.21 8.30
CA THR A 90 -6.63 10.76 7.51
C THR A 90 -6.13 11.26 6.15
N ALA A 91 -4.96 11.90 6.09
CA ALA A 91 -4.35 12.35 4.84
C ALA A 91 -3.95 11.19 3.90
N GLU A 92 -3.48 10.07 4.45
CA GLU A 92 -3.16 8.87 3.67
C GLU A 92 -4.42 8.24 3.07
N LEU A 93 -5.47 8.07 3.86
CA LEU A 93 -6.76 7.56 3.40
C LEU A 93 -7.39 8.48 2.35
N GLN A 94 -7.32 9.80 2.58
CA GLN A 94 -7.75 10.82 1.62
C GLN A 94 -6.97 10.72 0.29
N ALA A 95 -5.66 10.47 0.35
CA ALA A 95 -4.83 10.32 -0.84
C ALA A 95 -5.19 9.05 -1.63
N VAL A 96 -5.47 7.93 -0.96
CA VAL A 96 -5.90 6.67 -1.60
C VAL A 96 -7.17 6.87 -2.41
N VAL A 97 -8.18 7.49 -1.79
CA VAL A 97 -9.46 7.76 -2.44
C VAL A 97 -9.27 8.70 -3.64
N LYS A 98 -8.50 9.78 -3.47
CA LYS A 98 -8.21 10.73 -4.55
C LYS A 98 -7.49 10.07 -5.73
N THR A 99 -6.44 9.29 -5.48
CA THR A 99 -5.69 8.60 -6.55
C THR A 99 -6.57 7.57 -7.27
N THR A 100 -7.47 6.89 -6.55
CA THR A 100 -8.38 5.91 -7.15
C THR A 100 -9.41 6.59 -8.06
N ALA A 101 -9.95 7.74 -7.64
CA ALA A 101 -10.86 8.55 -8.43
C ALA A 101 -10.18 9.09 -9.70
N GLU A 102 -8.96 9.63 -9.58
CA GLU A 102 -8.16 10.12 -10.71
C GLU A 102 -7.82 9.01 -11.72
N ALA A 103 -7.47 7.81 -11.23
CA ALA A 103 -7.19 6.66 -12.09
C ALA A 103 -8.42 6.14 -12.84
N SER A 104 -9.63 6.47 -12.36
CA SER A 104 -10.91 6.03 -12.92
C SER A 104 -11.61 7.14 -13.71
N GLN A 105 -10.88 8.18 -14.13
CA GLN A 105 -11.47 9.33 -14.82
C GLN A 105 -12.26 8.91 -16.06
N GLY A 106 -13.49 9.42 -16.17
CA GLY A 106 -14.41 9.07 -17.26
C GLY A 106 -15.25 7.81 -17.02
N LEU A 107 -15.10 7.14 -15.87
CA LEU A 107 -15.87 5.94 -15.49
C LEU A 107 -16.52 6.09 -14.11
N PRO A 108 -17.68 5.43 -13.87
CA PRO A 108 -18.24 5.27 -12.53
C PRO A 108 -17.23 4.59 -11.60
N CYS A 109 -17.04 5.12 -10.39
CA CYS A 109 -15.87 4.78 -9.57
C CYS A 109 -16.09 4.79 -8.05
N LEU A 110 -17.32 5.08 -7.57
CA LEU A 110 -17.57 5.18 -6.13
C LEU A 110 -17.26 3.88 -5.40
N LEU A 111 -17.71 2.73 -5.91
CA LEU A 111 -17.41 1.43 -5.31
C LEU A 111 -15.91 1.11 -5.28
N ALA A 112 -15.18 1.45 -6.34
CA ALA A 112 -13.73 1.25 -6.39
C ALA A 112 -13.01 2.13 -5.35
N CYS A 113 -13.43 3.39 -5.22
CA CYS A 113 -12.89 4.32 -4.23
C CYS A 113 -13.15 3.85 -2.80
N VAL A 114 -14.37 3.38 -2.53
CA VAL A 114 -14.75 2.85 -1.21
C VAL A 114 -14.01 1.56 -0.91
N ALA A 115 -13.88 0.63 -1.86
CA ALA A 115 -13.11 -0.60 -1.68
C ALA A 115 -11.62 -0.30 -1.39
N ALA A 116 -11.04 0.68 -2.09
CA ALA A 116 -9.67 1.12 -1.84
C ALA A 116 -9.52 1.76 -0.44
N LEU A 117 -10.51 2.55 -0.01
CA LEU A 117 -10.55 3.13 1.33
C LEU A 117 -10.63 2.06 2.43
N VAL A 118 -11.54 1.09 2.27
CA VAL A 118 -11.73 -0.04 3.19
C VAL A 118 -10.43 -0.84 3.30
N ALA A 119 -9.84 -1.23 2.18
CA ALA A 119 -8.59 -1.98 2.16
C ALA A 119 -7.45 -1.20 2.83
N ALA A 120 -7.31 0.08 2.50
CA ALA A 120 -6.29 0.92 3.12
C ALA A 120 -6.47 1.02 4.64
N ALA A 121 -7.70 1.22 5.13
CA ALA A 121 -7.96 1.33 6.55
C ALA A 121 -7.76 0.00 7.30
N GLN A 122 -8.14 -1.14 6.71
CA GLN A 122 -7.86 -2.48 7.25
C GLN A 122 -6.35 -2.76 7.32
N ASP A 123 -5.57 -2.33 6.33
CA ASP A 123 -4.10 -2.40 6.36
C ASP A 123 -3.51 -1.61 7.54
N LEU A 124 -4.13 -0.48 7.91
CA LEU A 124 -3.69 0.33 9.06
C LEU A 124 -4.02 -0.32 10.40
N GLN A 125 -5.16 -1.02 10.50
CA GLN A 125 -5.55 -1.74 11.70
C GLN A 125 -4.61 -2.92 11.99
N SER A 126 -4.32 -3.73 10.97
CA SER A 126 -3.46 -4.92 11.11
C SER A 126 -2.01 -4.58 11.51
N SER A 127 -1.53 -3.39 11.12
CA SER A 127 -0.22 -2.85 11.52
C SER A 127 -0.13 -2.52 13.03
N THR A 128 -1.25 -2.22 13.68
CA THR A 128 -1.29 -1.82 15.11
C THR A 128 -1.28 -3.03 16.04
N GLU A 129 -1.82 -4.17 15.58
CA GLU A 129 -1.84 -5.42 16.35
C GLU A 129 -0.49 -6.14 16.34
N GLN A 130 0.30 -5.99 15.28
CA GLN A 130 1.65 -6.58 15.17
C GLN A 130 2.72 -5.87 16.01
N GLN A 131 2.44 -4.68 16.56
CA GLN A 131 3.35 -3.96 17.46
C GLN A 131 3.16 -4.29 18.95
N LYS A 132 2.20 -5.16 19.31
CA LYS A 132 1.89 -5.45 20.73
C LYS A 132 2.57 -6.72 21.29
N ASP A 133 3.37 -7.42 20.50
CA ASP A 133 3.99 -8.70 20.91
C ASP A 133 5.53 -8.69 20.90
N GLU A 134 6.15 -7.53 21.16
CA GLU A 134 7.59 -7.44 21.40
C GLU A 134 7.85 -6.75 22.73
N ASN A 135 7.91 -7.57 23.79
CA ASN A 135 8.35 -7.18 25.12
C ASN A 135 9.84 -6.76 25.04
N PRO A 136 10.27 -5.63 25.64
CA PRO A 136 11.66 -5.21 25.60
C PRO A 136 12.48 -6.04 26.60
N VAL A 137 13.41 -6.85 26.09
CA VAL A 137 14.49 -7.39 26.92
C VAL A 137 15.59 -6.35 26.95
N GLU A 138 15.74 -5.69 28.10
CA GLU A 138 16.93 -4.92 28.44
C GLU A 138 18.18 -5.80 28.32
N ALA A 139 19.20 -5.31 27.63
CA ALA A 139 20.58 -5.68 27.89
C ALA A 139 21.48 -4.45 27.71
N ASP A 140 21.97 -3.99 28.84
CA ASP A 140 22.99 -2.98 29.05
C ASP A 140 24.38 -3.43 28.52
N ALA A 141 25.26 -2.43 28.39
CA ALA A 141 26.72 -2.48 28.43
C ALA A 141 27.54 -2.80 27.16
N ARG A 142 28.07 -1.69 26.59
CA ARG A 142 29.47 -1.44 26.16
C ARG A 142 30.33 -2.64 25.70
N SER A 143 30.88 -2.52 24.48
CA SER A 143 32.33 -2.71 24.29
C SER A 143 32.85 -2.07 23.00
N VAL A 144 33.86 -1.22 23.15
CA VAL A 144 34.75 -0.80 22.06
C VAL A 144 35.84 -1.86 21.93
N LYS A 145 35.99 -2.50 20.76
CA LYS A 145 37.22 -3.20 20.36
C LYS A 145 37.51 -3.05 18.86
N ALA A 146 38.81 -3.00 18.56
CA ALA A 146 39.46 -2.72 17.29
C ALA A 146 39.65 -3.98 16.41
N PRO A 147 40.38 -3.84 15.29
CA PRO A 147 39.88 -4.04 13.94
C PRO A 147 39.51 -5.51 13.68
N GLU A 148 38.21 -5.78 13.56
CA GLU A 148 37.70 -7.12 13.37
C GLU A 148 37.71 -7.51 11.89
N SER A 149 37.96 -8.79 11.62
CA SER A 149 37.87 -9.45 10.33
C SER A 149 36.67 -8.95 9.50
N PRO A 150 36.77 -8.88 8.15
CA PRO A 150 35.68 -8.40 7.33
C PRO A 150 34.40 -9.17 7.65
N ASP A 151 33.35 -8.45 8.06
CA ASP A 151 32.05 -9.04 8.36
C ASP A 151 31.57 -9.83 7.14
N PRO A 152 31.12 -11.09 7.32
CA PRO A 152 30.57 -11.86 6.22
C PRO A 152 29.34 -11.16 5.66
N MET A 153 29.26 -11.10 4.32
CA MET A 153 28.09 -10.58 3.63
C MET A 153 26.93 -11.56 3.82
N CYS A 154 25.73 -11.04 3.97
CA CYS A 154 24.50 -11.81 4.07
C CYS A 154 23.54 -11.34 2.96
N CYS A 155 22.73 -12.27 2.45
CA CYS A 155 21.66 -11.98 1.49
C CYS A 155 20.29 -12.19 2.14
N ARG A 156 19.41 -11.19 2.08
CA ARG A 156 18.05 -11.25 2.64
C ARG A 156 17.01 -10.95 1.58
N LEU A 157 15.93 -11.73 1.54
CA LEU A 157 14.80 -11.51 0.65
C LEU A 157 13.60 -10.99 1.43
N PHE A 158 13.11 -9.83 0.99
CA PHE A 158 11.89 -9.22 1.46
C PHE A 158 10.79 -9.39 0.41
N TRP A 159 9.65 -9.88 0.85
CA TRP A 159 8.43 -9.95 0.08
C TRP A 159 7.45 -8.91 0.56
N PHE A 160 6.74 -8.30 -0.37
CA PHE A 160 5.69 -7.34 -0.13
C PHE A 160 4.48 -7.70 -0.97
N HIS A 161 3.28 -7.44 -0.43
CA HIS A 161 2.07 -7.55 -1.24
C HIS A 161 2.17 -6.64 -2.46
N HIS A 162 2.52 -5.35 -2.27
CA HIS A 162 2.88 -4.46 -3.35
C HIS A 162 3.94 -3.43 -2.93
N ILE A 163 4.77 -3.00 -3.88
CA ILE A 163 5.58 -1.77 -3.75
C ILE A 163 5.14 -0.82 -4.89
N LYS A 164 4.10 0.00 -4.64
CA LYS A 164 3.57 0.97 -5.63
C LYS A 164 4.05 2.40 -5.37
N SER A 165 4.11 2.81 -4.11
CA SER A 165 4.42 4.19 -3.72
C SER A 165 5.81 4.63 -4.20
N LEU A 166 5.87 5.72 -4.96
CA LEU A 166 7.13 6.36 -5.38
C LEU A 166 7.95 6.82 -4.17
N THR A 167 7.29 7.26 -3.10
CA THR A 167 7.98 7.65 -1.85
C THR A 167 8.67 6.45 -1.22
N LYS A 168 7.97 5.32 -1.07
CA LYS A 168 8.56 4.08 -0.51
C LYS A 168 9.70 3.57 -1.39
N ARG A 169 9.54 3.63 -2.72
CA ARG A 169 10.61 3.29 -3.69
C ARG A 169 11.86 4.15 -3.53
N LYS A 170 11.70 5.46 -3.33
CA LYS A 170 12.82 6.37 -3.04
C LYS A 170 13.51 6.01 -1.73
N VAL A 171 12.75 5.71 -0.67
CA VAL A 171 13.32 5.30 0.63
C VAL A 171 14.08 3.97 0.49
N ILE A 172 13.53 2.97 -0.20
CA ILE A 172 14.18 1.68 -0.47
C ILE A 172 15.58 1.87 -1.05
N VAL A 173 15.71 2.69 -2.10
CA VAL A 173 16.98 2.91 -2.80
C VAL A 173 17.92 3.82 -1.99
N GLN A 174 17.38 4.88 -1.38
CA GLN A 174 18.19 5.83 -0.62
C GLN A 174 18.78 5.18 0.64
N GLU A 175 17.98 4.41 1.37
CA GLU A 175 18.45 3.76 2.58
C GLU A 175 19.42 2.62 2.27
N ALA A 176 19.18 1.88 1.19
CA ALA A 176 20.15 0.89 0.74
C ALA A 176 21.50 1.54 0.40
N LYS A 177 21.49 2.71 -0.23
CA LYS A 177 22.70 3.48 -0.49
C LYS A 177 23.38 3.95 0.81
N ASN A 178 22.62 4.43 1.80
CA ASN A 178 23.16 4.91 3.08
C ASN A 178 23.86 3.81 3.87
N LEU A 179 23.35 2.58 3.80
CA LEU A 179 23.86 1.41 4.53
C LEU A 179 24.79 0.53 3.68
N GLU A 180 25.20 1.00 2.50
CA GLU A 180 26.00 0.24 1.53
C GLU A 180 25.43 -1.13 1.18
N ILE A 181 24.11 -1.21 1.09
CA ILE A 181 23.37 -2.40 0.67
C ILE A 181 23.25 -2.42 -0.85
N GLY A 182 23.66 -3.55 -1.41
CA GLY A 182 23.50 -3.88 -2.82
C GLY A 182 22.28 -4.76 -3.03
N GLY A 183 21.88 -4.95 -4.28
CA GLY A 183 20.74 -5.79 -4.58
C GLY A 183 19.82 -5.30 -5.67
N PHE A 184 18.61 -5.84 -5.63
CA PHE A 184 17.55 -5.57 -6.57
C PHE A 184 16.24 -5.28 -5.83
N SER A 185 15.50 -4.28 -6.29
CA SER A 185 14.11 -4.06 -5.89
C SER A 185 13.23 -4.17 -7.12
N LYS A 186 12.18 -5.00 -7.06
CA LYS A 186 11.15 -5.08 -8.09
C LYS A 186 9.84 -4.50 -7.52
N PRO A 187 9.46 -3.29 -7.94
CA PRO A 187 8.17 -2.71 -7.64
C PRO A 187 7.00 -3.47 -8.28
N GLY A 188 5.77 -3.14 -7.87
CA GLY A 188 4.56 -3.78 -8.42
C GLY A 188 4.07 -4.97 -7.58
N PHE A 189 3.49 -5.98 -8.24
CA PHE A 189 2.94 -7.20 -7.62
C PHE A 189 3.66 -8.47 -8.09
N PRO A 190 4.01 -9.40 -7.18
CA PRO A 190 4.38 -9.06 -5.81
C PRO A 190 5.56 -8.07 -5.82
N GLY A 191 5.70 -7.31 -4.73
CA GLY A 191 6.90 -6.51 -4.50
C GLY A 191 8.00 -7.39 -3.92
N VAL A 192 9.21 -7.31 -4.46
CA VAL A 192 10.34 -8.14 -4.01
C VAL A 192 11.59 -7.29 -3.87
N ILE A 193 12.30 -7.42 -2.76
CA ILE A 193 13.64 -6.85 -2.60
C ILE A 193 14.59 -7.98 -2.24
N VAL A 194 15.67 -8.12 -3.00
CA VAL A 194 16.81 -8.98 -2.68
C VAL A 194 17.96 -8.06 -2.29
N ALA A 195 18.37 -8.11 -1.04
CA ALA A 195 19.36 -7.20 -0.48
C ALA A 195 20.60 -7.99 -0.01
N GLU A 196 21.78 -7.43 -0.21
CA GLU A 196 23.05 -7.96 0.30
C GLU A 196 23.86 -6.88 1.02
N GLY A 197 24.36 -7.20 2.20
CA GLY A 197 25.21 -6.33 3.02
C GLY A 197 25.71 -7.08 4.26
N SER A 198 26.40 -6.37 5.15
CA SER A 198 26.71 -6.94 6.48
C SER A 198 25.42 -7.20 7.26
N LEU A 199 25.47 -8.12 8.23
CA LEU A 199 24.32 -8.41 9.07
C LEU A 199 23.78 -7.14 9.76
N ALA A 200 24.67 -6.31 10.30
CA ALA A 200 24.30 -5.05 10.93
C ALA A 200 23.60 -4.07 9.97
N ALA A 201 24.10 -3.96 8.72
CA ALA A 201 23.46 -3.13 7.71
C ALA A 201 22.06 -3.65 7.35
N LEU A 202 21.91 -4.96 7.16
CA LEU A 202 20.62 -5.59 6.85
C LEU A 202 19.62 -5.48 8.00
N GLU A 203 20.05 -5.54 9.25
CA GLU A 203 19.18 -5.28 10.41
C GLU A 203 18.68 -3.83 10.41
N GLY A 204 19.57 -2.84 10.25
CA GLY A 204 19.18 -1.44 10.14
C GLY A 204 18.22 -1.20 8.96
N TYR A 205 18.51 -1.80 7.82
CA TYR A 205 17.64 -1.71 6.64
C TYR A 205 16.28 -2.38 6.85
N THR A 206 16.25 -3.54 7.52
CA THR A 206 15.01 -4.23 7.87
C THR A 206 14.17 -3.38 8.80
N ALA A 207 14.79 -2.73 9.79
CA ALA A 207 14.10 -1.80 10.69
C ALA A 207 13.52 -0.60 9.92
N THR A 208 14.30 0.03 9.04
CA THR A 208 13.81 1.14 8.21
C THR A 208 12.66 0.70 7.30
N LEU A 209 12.79 -0.46 6.65
CA LEU A 209 11.72 -1.00 5.81
C LEU A 209 10.46 -1.32 6.64
N ARG A 210 10.59 -1.95 7.82
CA ARG A 210 9.44 -2.23 8.71
C ARG A 210 8.78 -0.97 9.26
N ALA A 211 9.53 0.11 9.43
CA ALA A 211 8.99 1.41 9.85
C ALA A 211 8.13 2.09 8.77
N LEU A 212 8.27 1.67 7.49
CA LEU A 212 7.35 2.09 6.45
C LEU A 212 6.04 1.31 6.55
N ARG A 213 4.92 1.97 6.25
CA ARG A 213 3.60 1.31 6.25
C ARG A 213 3.49 0.37 5.03
N TRP A 214 3.07 -0.87 5.18
CA TRP A 214 2.86 -1.81 4.06
C TRP A 214 1.55 -2.57 4.24
N SER A 215 0.88 -2.95 3.13
CA SER A 215 -0.27 -3.88 3.20
C SER A 215 0.13 -5.25 3.72
N ALA A 216 1.29 -5.75 3.28
CA ALA A 216 1.98 -6.86 3.92
C ALA A 216 3.46 -6.81 3.57
N MET A 217 4.31 -7.14 4.53
CA MET A 217 5.75 -7.32 4.37
C MET A 217 6.17 -8.59 5.11
N ALA A 218 7.06 -9.38 4.52
CA ALA A 218 7.67 -10.51 5.19
C ALA A 218 9.14 -10.65 4.76
N VAL A 219 10.02 -10.93 5.73
CA VAL A 219 11.33 -11.49 5.42
C VAL A 219 11.11 -12.97 5.15
N ARG A 220 11.39 -13.43 3.93
CA ARG A 220 11.06 -14.79 3.49
C ARG A 220 12.26 -15.71 3.33
N GLY A 221 13.46 -15.17 3.38
CA GLY A 221 14.66 -15.96 3.32
C GLY A 221 15.87 -15.13 3.69
N GLU A 222 16.87 -15.82 4.21
CA GLU A 222 18.18 -15.30 4.51
C GLU A 222 19.23 -16.36 4.20
N GLU A 223 20.32 -15.94 3.58
CA GLU A 223 21.45 -16.79 3.24
C GLU A 223 22.74 -16.10 3.68
N ALA A 224 23.49 -16.75 4.57
CA ALA A 224 24.83 -16.32 4.90
C ALA A 224 25.72 -16.45 3.64
N GLY A 225 26.38 -15.36 3.27
CA GLY A 225 27.31 -15.28 2.16
C GLY A 225 28.77 -15.36 2.61
N GLY A 226 29.67 -15.17 1.65
CA GLY A 226 31.11 -15.09 1.89
C GLY A 226 31.58 -13.66 2.19
N LEU A 227 32.89 -13.44 2.09
CA LEU A 227 33.49 -12.12 2.27
C LEU A 227 33.33 -11.21 1.04
N THR A 228 32.93 -11.78 -0.09
CA THR A 228 32.80 -11.09 -1.38
C THR A 228 31.34 -10.87 -1.73
N ARG A 229 31.02 -9.61 -2.04
CA ARG A 229 29.71 -9.18 -2.52
C ARG A 229 29.36 -9.83 -3.86
N ARG A 230 28.12 -10.30 -4.00
CA ARG A 230 27.56 -10.93 -5.22
C ARG A 230 26.61 -10.02 -5.99
N LEU A 231 25.87 -9.17 -5.29
CA LEU A 231 24.84 -8.27 -5.83
C LEU A 231 25.39 -6.87 -6.14
N PRO A 232 24.80 -6.15 -7.11
CA PRO A 232 25.31 -4.85 -7.52
C PRO A 232 25.09 -3.78 -6.45
N LEU A 233 26.02 -2.83 -6.39
CA LEU A 233 25.91 -1.58 -5.64
C LEU A 233 25.78 -0.40 -6.63
N PRO A 234 24.92 0.60 -6.36
CA PRO A 234 23.85 0.58 -5.37
C PRO A 234 22.74 -0.42 -5.74
N LEU A 235 21.86 -0.70 -4.79
CA LEU A 235 20.62 -1.46 -5.03
C LEU A 235 19.87 -0.88 -6.23
N ARG A 236 19.58 -1.74 -7.22
CA ARG A 236 18.98 -1.34 -8.49
C ARG A 236 17.51 -1.67 -8.53
N GLU A 237 16.71 -0.77 -9.08
CA GLU A 237 15.30 -1.06 -9.32
C GLU A 237 15.13 -1.77 -10.67
N VAL A 238 14.44 -2.91 -10.67
CA VAL A 238 14.06 -3.70 -11.84
C VAL A 238 12.65 -3.25 -12.27
N ALA A 239 12.38 -3.16 -13.58
CA ALA A 239 11.10 -2.67 -14.09
C ALA A 239 9.90 -3.50 -13.54
N GLY A 240 8.72 -2.87 -13.43
CA GLY A 240 7.56 -3.38 -12.67
C GLY A 240 6.97 -4.73 -13.11
N GLU A 241 7.29 -5.22 -14.30
CA GLU A 241 6.89 -6.54 -14.81
C GLU A 241 8.02 -7.60 -14.75
N GLY A 242 9.23 -7.22 -14.35
CA GLY A 242 10.46 -7.98 -14.53
C GLY A 242 10.70 -9.13 -13.56
N MET A 243 9.71 -9.96 -13.17
CA MET A 243 9.99 -11.15 -12.34
C MET A 243 10.98 -12.11 -13.02
N GLY A 244 10.83 -12.32 -14.33
CA GLY A 244 11.76 -13.14 -15.11
C GLY A 244 13.17 -12.53 -15.17
N GLU A 245 13.26 -11.21 -15.30
CA GLU A 245 14.52 -10.47 -15.25
C GLU A 245 15.17 -10.58 -13.87
N LEU A 246 14.40 -10.36 -12.79
CA LEU A 246 14.87 -10.50 -11.42
C LEU A 246 15.37 -11.92 -11.14
N ALA A 247 14.65 -12.95 -11.60
CA ALA A 247 15.09 -14.34 -11.49
C ALA A 247 16.42 -14.59 -12.23
N SER A 248 16.56 -14.07 -13.45
CA SER A 248 17.80 -14.16 -14.23
C SER A 248 18.98 -13.45 -13.55
N LEU A 249 18.73 -12.28 -12.95
CA LEU A 249 19.73 -11.53 -12.19
C LEU A 249 20.15 -12.29 -10.92
N CYS A 250 19.19 -12.88 -10.20
CA CYS A 250 19.46 -13.70 -9.02
C CYS A 250 20.28 -14.96 -9.36
N ARG A 251 20.00 -15.59 -10.50
CA ARG A 251 20.80 -16.71 -11.05
C ARG A 251 22.22 -16.28 -11.38
N GLY A 252 22.38 -15.17 -12.10
CA GLY A 252 23.71 -14.64 -12.46
C GLY A 252 24.57 -14.28 -11.25
N ALA A 253 23.94 -13.88 -10.14
CA ALA A 253 24.61 -13.58 -8.87
C ALA A 253 24.73 -14.78 -7.91
N GLY A 254 24.23 -15.97 -8.29
CA GLY A 254 24.31 -17.16 -7.45
C GLY A 254 23.45 -17.12 -6.18
N VAL A 255 22.33 -16.39 -6.19
CA VAL A 255 21.33 -16.32 -5.09
C VAL A 255 19.97 -16.89 -5.49
N GLU A 256 19.92 -17.69 -6.55
CA GLU A 256 18.68 -18.27 -7.10
C GLU A 256 17.98 -19.20 -6.10
N ALA A 257 18.73 -19.98 -5.31
CA ALA A 257 18.14 -20.88 -4.32
C ALA A 257 17.35 -20.11 -3.24
N LEU A 258 17.93 -19.01 -2.74
CA LEU A 258 17.25 -18.08 -1.84
C LEU A 258 15.99 -17.48 -2.49
N PHE A 259 16.11 -17.04 -3.75
CA PHE A 259 15.00 -16.44 -4.49
C PHE A 259 13.81 -17.39 -4.69
N LEU A 260 14.07 -18.63 -5.14
CA LEU A 260 13.03 -19.63 -5.42
C LEU A 260 12.35 -20.10 -4.13
N SER A 261 13.14 -20.41 -3.09
CA SER A 261 12.62 -20.89 -1.80
C SER A 261 11.72 -19.85 -1.14
N ALA A 262 12.16 -18.59 -1.10
CA ALA A 262 11.42 -17.51 -0.45
C ALA A 262 10.13 -17.13 -1.20
N LEU A 263 10.05 -17.38 -2.50
CA LEU A 263 8.85 -17.13 -3.30
C LEU A 263 7.94 -18.36 -3.46
N LYS A 264 8.33 -19.51 -2.89
CA LYS A 264 7.62 -20.80 -3.04
C LYS A 264 7.40 -21.17 -4.51
N LEU A 265 8.36 -20.85 -5.37
CA LEU A 265 8.30 -21.21 -6.78
C LEU A 265 8.73 -22.68 -6.95
N PRO A 266 8.07 -23.46 -7.82
CA PRO A 266 8.48 -24.83 -8.07
C PRO A 266 9.90 -24.85 -8.62
N THR A 267 10.76 -25.67 -8.02
CA THR A 267 12.08 -25.99 -8.57
C THR A 267 11.84 -26.88 -9.80
N VAL A 268 12.23 -26.40 -10.98
CA VAL A 268 12.16 -27.17 -12.24
C VAL A 268 13.45 -27.95 -12.41
#